data_AF-A0A264Y898-F1
#
_entry.id   AF-A0A264Y898-F1
#
_cell.length_a   1.000
_cell.length_b   1.000
_cell.length_c   1.000
_cell.angle_alpha   90.00
_cell.angle_beta   90.00
_cell.angle_gamma   90.00
#
_symmetry.space_group_name_H-M   'P 1'
#
loop_
_entity.id
_entity.type
_entity.pdbx_description
1 polymer ?
#
loop_
_entity_poly.entity_id
_entity_poly.type
_entity_poly.pdbx_seq_one_letter_code
_entity_poly.pdbx_strand_id
1 'polypeptide(L)'
;MKTFDSITLVNGKVLKLFGGQKHRNNNTIRYFCEHAAFFYEHQDIIFNNSRLFLAHVYQKGDSIYTLGGLLEWWKCMPQMATINDEGVTCYILTASSYPKELSKSFITVTMSGEVKEFSLLGDYVDRTRSLDEHCCRYSKVARDFEHLSLKNVYDTVASLAKQREEERKIEKIWSPYRDNIELLYKHREEILTHKDWAMAAIPLKVYMVQLPIHIGTMLKLWANEDKWLTHPCVCGHKAFIYSFAGSPLSGTTSISYKCVHCHKQGNAQVDGFLCRAHTLAVTQQELSKEAEGIEAITLKEIIDNLKRTN
;
A
#
# COMPACT_ATOMS: atom_id res chain seq x y z
N MET A 1 19.36 14.29 44.74
CA MET A 1 20.09 13.94 43.50
C MET A 1 19.09 13.46 42.46
N LYS A 2 18.91 14.19 41.36
CA LYS A 2 18.07 13.73 40.25
C LYS A 2 18.95 12.86 39.35
N THR A 3 18.59 11.60 39.20
CA THR A 3 19.22 10.66 38.26
C THR A 3 18.92 11.10 36.83
N PHE A 4 19.96 11.35 36.05
CA PHE A 4 19.86 11.49 34.61
C PHE A 4 19.72 10.07 34.04
N ASP A 5 18.66 9.81 33.28
CA ASP A 5 18.58 8.60 32.48
C ASP A 5 19.00 8.94 31.07
N SER A 6 19.94 8.18 30.56
CA SER A 6 20.40 8.26 29.19
C SER A 6 19.99 7.01 28.42
N ILE A 7 19.43 7.17 27.22
CA ILE A 7 19.21 6.08 26.28
C ILE A 7 20.33 6.12 25.25
N THR A 8 21.07 5.02 25.11
CA THR A 8 21.97 4.83 23.98
C THR A 8 21.20 4.21 22.83
N LEU A 9 21.21 4.87 21.68
CA LEU A 9 20.65 4.40 20.42
C LEU A 9 21.60 3.39 19.75
N VAL A 10 21.08 2.57 18.82
CA VAL A 10 21.89 1.60 18.04
C VAL A 10 23.10 2.25 17.34
N ASN A 11 23.00 3.52 16.93
CA ASN A 11 24.10 4.26 16.29
C ASN A 11 25.14 4.84 17.29
N GLY A 12 25.08 4.46 18.56
CA GLY A 12 26.00 4.91 19.61
C GLY A 12 25.69 6.30 20.18
N LYS A 13 24.70 7.02 19.65
CA LYS A 13 24.30 8.33 20.16
C LYS A 13 23.52 8.20 21.46
N VAL A 14 23.72 9.16 22.36
CA VAL A 14 23.14 9.15 23.70
C VAL A 14 22.06 10.23 23.83
N LEU A 15 20.82 9.80 24.05
CA LEU A 15 19.67 10.66 24.35
C LEU A 15 19.56 10.88 25.86
N LYS A 16 19.64 12.13 26.32
CA LYS A 16 19.39 12.47 27.72
C LYS A 16 17.89 12.68 27.94
N LEU A 17 17.24 11.86 28.74
CA LEU A 17 15.82 12.05 29.02
C LEU A 17 15.62 12.90 30.28
N PHE A 18 14.88 14.00 30.17
CA PHE A 18 14.53 14.85 31.33
C PHE A 18 13.03 14.71 31.68
N GLY A 19 12.74 14.49 32.97
CA GLY A 19 11.43 14.04 33.46
C GLY A 19 11.53 13.15 34.72
N GLY A 20 10.42 12.91 35.41
CA GLY A 20 10.39 12.11 36.65
C GLY A 20 10.40 10.60 36.43
N GLN A 21 10.81 9.84 37.45
CA GLN A 21 10.97 8.37 37.45
C GLN A 21 9.69 7.56 37.20
N LYS A 22 8.48 8.12 37.41
CA LYS A 22 7.26 7.31 37.58
C LYS A 22 6.58 6.80 36.29
N HIS A 23 6.89 7.33 35.10
CA HIS A 23 6.09 7.03 33.88
C HIS A 23 6.91 6.85 32.59
N ARG A 24 8.20 6.47 32.70
CA ARG A 24 9.12 6.38 31.56
C ARG A 24 9.22 4.96 31.00
N ASN A 25 8.61 4.71 29.83
CA ASN A 25 8.97 3.54 29.03
C ASN A 25 10.11 3.91 28.06
N ASN A 26 11.33 3.91 28.58
CA ASN A 26 12.55 4.25 27.83
C ASN A 26 12.72 3.38 26.57
N ASN A 27 12.24 2.14 26.60
CA ASN A 27 12.34 1.23 25.46
C ASN A 27 11.45 1.68 24.29
N THR A 28 10.24 2.15 24.58
CA THR A 28 9.32 2.64 23.54
C THR A 28 9.83 3.93 22.90
N ILE A 29 10.37 4.86 23.70
CA ILE A 29 10.99 6.09 23.19
C ILE A 29 12.19 5.75 22.30
N ARG A 30 13.09 4.87 22.77
CA ARG A 30 14.23 4.41 21.97
C ARG A 30 13.78 3.83 20.63
N TYR A 31 12.82 2.91 20.67
CA TYR A 31 12.34 2.23 19.48
C TYR A 31 11.71 3.20 18.47
N PHE A 32 10.88 4.13 18.95
CA PHE A 32 10.37 5.21 18.11
C PHE A 32 11.50 6.01 17.46
N CYS A 33 12.51 6.38 18.26
CA CYS A 33 13.62 7.18 17.76
C CYS A 33 14.42 6.49 16.65
N GLU A 34 14.62 5.18 16.78
CA GLU A 34 15.35 4.34 15.82
C GLU A 34 14.56 4.11 14.52
N HIS A 35 13.22 4.19 14.56
CA HIS A 35 12.33 3.84 13.44
C HIS A 35 11.45 5.00 12.96
N ALA A 36 11.70 6.23 13.43
CA ALA A 36 10.86 7.39 13.14
C ALA A 36 10.75 7.70 11.65
N ALA A 37 11.85 7.56 10.89
CA ALA A 37 11.84 7.75 9.45
C ALA A 37 10.88 6.78 8.75
N PHE A 38 10.89 5.51 9.15
CA PHE A 38 9.96 4.49 8.65
C PHE A 38 8.50 4.84 8.97
N PHE A 39 8.20 5.22 10.21
CA PHE A 39 6.83 5.60 10.58
C PHE A 39 6.34 6.83 9.82
N TYR A 40 7.22 7.79 9.54
CA TYR A 40 6.87 8.98 8.76
C TYR A 40 6.66 8.68 7.27
N GLU A 41 7.54 7.86 6.67
CA GLU A 41 7.41 7.41 5.29
C GLU A 41 6.08 6.66 5.05
N HIS A 42 5.63 5.89 6.05
CA HIS A 42 4.40 5.11 6.02
C HIS A 42 3.25 5.71 6.85
N GLN A 43 3.28 7.02 7.09
CA GLN A 43 2.27 7.70 7.92
C GLN A 43 0.84 7.57 7.37
N ASP A 44 0.68 7.40 6.06
CA ASP A 44 -0.62 7.20 5.43
C ASP A 44 -1.25 5.86 5.82
N ILE A 45 -0.45 4.78 5.94
CA ILE A 45 -0.91 3.49 6.46
C ILE A 45 -1.34 3.63 7.92
N ILE A 46 -0.58 4.39 8.71
CA ILE A 46 -0.87 4.61 10.13
C ILE A 46 -2.14 5.45 10.31
N PHE A 47 -2.30 6.53 9.55
CA PHE A 47 -3.48 7.40 9.62
C PHE A 47 -4.77 6.70 9.18
N ASN A 48 -4.68 5.77 8.23
CA ASN A 48 -5.83 4.97 7.80
C ASN A 48 -6.18 3.81 8.75
N ASN A 49 -5.38 3.59 9.80
CA ASN A 49 -5.61 2.51 10.77
C ASN A 49 -5.64 3.06 12.20
N SER A 50 -6.84 3.23 12.75
CA SER A 50 -7.06 3.80 14.09
C SER A 50 -6.28 3.10 15.20
N ARG A 51 -6.05 1.79 15.09
CA ARG A 51 -5.26 1.02 16.07
C ARG A 51 -3.78 1.39 16.02
N LEU A 52 -3.20 1.51 14.82
CA LEU A 52 -1.79 1.91 14.65
C LEU A 52 -1.59 3.38 15.06
N PHE A 53 -2.56 4.22 14.70
CA PHE A 53 -2.57 5.64 15.07
C PHE A 53 -2.50 5.85 16.58
N LEU A 54 -3.27 5.07 17.35
CA LEU A 54 -3.38 5.21 18.80
C LEU A 54 -2.26 4.48 19.58
N ALA A 55 -1.30 3.86 18.88
CA ALA A 55 -0.18 3.19 19.52
C ALA A 55 0.62 4.14 20.40
N HIS A 56 0.99 3.68 21.59
CA HIS A 56 1.68 4.50 22.58
C HIS A 56 3.15 4.64 22.22
N VAL A 57 3.64 5.88 22.27
CA VAL A 57 5.07 6.18 22.20
C VAL A 57 5.63 6.43 23.59
N TYR A 58 4.97 7.26 24.40
CA TYR A 58 5.31 7.44 25.82
C TYR A 58 4.21 8.20 26.58
N GLN A 59 4.34 8.24 27.91
CA GLN A 59 3.47 8.99 28.81
C GLN A 59 4.22 10.19 29.42
N LYS A 60 3.57 11.35 29.48
CA LYS A 60 4.07 12.58 30.12
C LYS A 60 3.04 13.07 31.13
N GLY A 61 3.28 12.81 32.42
CA GLY A 61 2.27 13.08 33.45
C GLY A 61 0.99 12.29 33.14
N ASP A 62 -0.14 12.97 33.02
CA ASP A 62 -1.44 12.35 32.68
C ASP A 62 -1.74 12.28 31.18
N SER A 63 -0.85 12.81 30.33
CA SER A 63 -0.99 12.86 28.87
C SER A 63 -0.23 11.70 28.20
N ILE A 64 -0.81 11.13 27.14
CA ILE A 64 -0.26 10.00 26.37
C ILE A 64 0.09 10.49 24.97
N TYR A 65 1.34 10.27 24.58
CA TYR A 65 1.84 10.56 23.25
C TYR A 65 1.59 9.34 22.37
N THR A 66 0.65 9.48 21.43
CA THR A 66 0.35 8.47 20.42
C THR A 66 1.22 8.66 19.19
N LEU A 67 1.47 7.57 18.45
CA LEU A 67 2.20 7.61 17.19
C LEU A 67 1.52 8.55 16.19
N GLY A 68 0.21 8.45 16.06
CA GLY A 68 -0.59 9.31 15.19
C GLY A 68 -0.54 10.78 15.59
N GLY A 69 -0.68 11.11 16.88
CA GLY A 69 -0.59 12.49 17.36
C GLY A 69 0.79 13.12 17.11
N LEU A 70 1.85 12.33 17.27
CA LEU A 70 3.22 12.74 16.94
C LEU A 70 3.40 13.00 15.44
N LEU A 71 2.88 12.12 14.58
CA LEU A 71 2.95 12.26 13.12
C LEU A 71 2.08 13.41 12.58
N GLU A 72 0.90 13.63 13.14
CA GLU A 72 0.04 14.78 12.80
C GLU A 72 0.73 16.10 13.12
N TRP A 73 1.27 16.20 14.33
CA TRP A 73 2.04 17.37 14.73
C TRP A 73 3.26 17.56 13.82
N TRP A 74 3.97 16.49 13.46
CA TRP A 74 5.09 16.53 12.51
C TRP A 74 4.66 17.10 11.16
N LYS A 75 3.52 16.67 10.61
CA LYS A 75 2.98 17.18 9.33
C LYS A 75 2.60 18.67 9.38
N CYS A 76 2.16 19.15 10.54
CA CYS A 76 1.78 20.55 10.75
C CYS A 76 2.95 21.47 11.13
N MET A 77 4.16 20.92 11.37
CA MET A 77 5.33 21.75 11.61
C MET A 77 5.72 22.50 10.33
N PRO A 78 5.98 23.82 10.40
CA PRO A 78 6.59 24.55 9.30
C PRO A 78 7.90 23.83 8.94
N GLN A 79 7.99 23.25 7.73
CA GLN A 79 9.23 22.71 7.18
C GLN A 79 10.19 23.85 6.80
N MET A 80 10.50 24.75 7.75
CA MET A 80 11.62 25.66 7.59
C MET A 80 12.90 24.83 7.79
N ALA A 81 13.28 24.14 6.73
CA ALA A 81 14.67 23.88 6.43
C ALA A 81 15.37 25.24 6.38
N THR A 82 16.03 25.60 7.47
CA THR A 82 17.27 26.39 7.50
C THR A 82 17.70 26.48 8.95
N ILE A 83 18.55 25.55 9.36
CA ILE A 83 19.69 25.97 10.14
C ILE A 83 20.87 25.51 9.30
N ASN A 84 21.62 26.50 8.82
CA ASN A 84 22.78 26.34 7.97
C ASN A 84 23.62 25.14 8.47
N ASP A 85 23.78 24.18 7.57
CA ASP A 85 24.45 22.90 7.74
C ASP A 85 23.83 21.92 8.77
N GLU A 86 23.35 20.77 8.26
CA GLU A 86 22.92 19.56 8.99
C GLU A 86 21.41 19.34 9.25
N GLY A 87 20.66 19.07 8.17
CA GLY A 87 19.56 18.09 8.17
C GLY A 87 18.16 18.55 8.63
N VAL A 88 17.13 17.95 8.03
CA VAL A 88 15.72 18.13 8.41
C VAL A 88 15.50 17.57 9.83
N THR A 89 14.81 18.31 10.70
CA THR A 89 14.46 17.83 12.06
C THR A 89 13.32 16.81 11.98
N CYS A 90 13.48 15.64 12.62
CA CYS A 90 12.49 14.54 12.59
C CYS A 90 11.46 14.60 13.72
N TYR A 91 11.82 14.90 14.96
CA TYR A 91 10.83 15.01 16.06
C TYR A 91 11.41 15.75 17.27
N ILE A 92 10.51 16.30 18.11
CA ILE A 92 10.81 16.94 19.38
C ILE A 92 10.32 16.05 20.52
N LEU A 93 11.22 15.62 21.40
CA LEU A 93 10.84 15.04 22.69
C LEU A 93 10.89 16.16 23.73
N THR A 94 9.73 16.51 24.30
CA THR A 94 9.65 17.60 25.28
C THR A 94 10.14 17.13 26.63
N ALA A 95 11.22 17.75 27.10
CA ALA A 95 11.76 17.61 28.43
C ALA A 95 11.20 18.75 29.30
N SER A 96 10.24 18.47 30.19
CA SER A 96 9.80 19.47 31.18
C SER A 96 10.38 19.17 32.55
N SER A 97 11.16 20.12 33.08
CA SER A 97 11.34 20.30 34.51
C SER A 97 10.25 21.25 35.03
N TYR A 98 9.63 20.91 36.15
CA TYR A 98 8.92 21.87 37.00
C TYR A 98 9.33 21.61 38.47
N PRO A 99 9.33 22.63 39.36
CA PRO A 99 8.88 24.01 39.17
C PRO A 99 9.96 25.08 39.12
N LYS A 100 9.61 26.15 38.38
CA LYS A 100 10.10 27.54 38.46
C LYS A 100 11.62 27.75 38.35
N GLU A 101 11.98 28.48 37.30
CA GLU A 101 13.25 29.16 37.06
C GLU A 101 14.38 28.33 36.41
N LEU A 102 14.70 28.82 35.20
CA LEU A 102 15.97 28.74 34.48
C LEU A 102 16.27 27.42 33.76
N SER A 103 16.20 27.51 32.42
CA SER A 103 16.48 26.50 31.38
C SER A 103 15.45 25.37 31.26
N LYS A 104 14.45 25.58 30.40
CA LYS A 104 13.81 24.43 29.74
C LYS A 104 14.74 24.06 28.56
N SER A 105 15.13 22.80 28.41
CA SER A 105 15.84 22.31 27.22
C SER A 105 14.96 21.34 26.44
N PHE A 106 15.12 21.28 25.12
CA PHE A 106 14.46 20.31 24.26
C PHE A 106 15.50 19.58 23.43
N ILE A 107 15.16 18.34 23.07
CA ILE A 107 16.00 17.49 22.25
C ILE A 107 15.33 17.35 20.89
N THR A 108 16.05 17.75 19.85
CA THR A 108 15.70 17.48 18.47
C THR A 108 16.57 16.33 17.96
N VAL A 109 15.95 15.39 17.26
CA VAL A 109 16.68 14.40 16.46
C VAL A 109 16.52 14.76 14.99
N THR A 110 17.63 14.92 14.27
CA THR A 110 17.64 15.23 12.83
C THR A 110 17.56 13.97 11.96
N MET A 111 17.39 14.14 10.64
CA MET A 111 17.45 13.06 9.65
C MET A 111 18.80 12.33 9.62
N SER A 112 19.90 12.99 10.04
CA SER A 112 21.21 12.35 10.23
C SER A 112 21.31 11.60 11.57
N GLY A 113 20.19 11.51 12.31
CA GLY A 113 20.10 10.98 13.65
C GLY A 113 20.83 11.82 14.68
N GLU A 114 21.25 13.05 14.36
CA GLU A 114 21.97 13.92 15.27
C GLU A 114 21.04 14.43 16.36
N VAL A 115 21.52 14.36 17.60
CA VAL A 115 20.79 14.76 18.79
C VAL A 115 21.32 16.13 19.18
N LYS A 116 20.52 17.18 18.95
CA LYS A 116 20.87 18.54 19.37
C LYS A 116 20.03 18.92 20.59
N GLU A 117 20.71 19.40 21.64
CA GLU A 117 20.09 20.00 22.81
C GLU A 117 20.08 21.51 22.63
N PHE A 118 18.91 22.11 22.77
CA PHE A 118 18.74 23.55 22.63
C PHE A 118 18.09 24.14 23.87
N SER A 119 18.50 25.35 24.23
CA SER A 119 17.80 26.15 25.23
C SER A 119 16.47 26.63 24.65
N LEU A 120 15.35 26.49 25.38
CA LEU A 120 14.05 26.97 24.93
C LEU A 120 14.05 28.51 24.80
N LEU A 121 14.26 28.98 23.57
CA LEU A 121 13.84 30.29 23.09
C LEU A 121 12.31 30.30 22.88
N GLY A 122 11.70 31.49 22.79
CA GLY A 122 10.24 31.68 22.74
C GLY A 122 9.50 30.76 21.74
N ASP A 123 10.01 30.63 20.52
CA ASP A 123 9.41 29.82 19.44
C ASP A 123 9.25 28.33 19.79
N TYR A 124 10.07 27.79 20.70
CA TYR A 124 10.03 26.37 21.08
C TYR A 124 8.98 26.07 22.16
N VAL A 125 8.54 27.09 22.89
CA VAL A 125 7.44 26.97 23.86
C VAL A 125 6.14 26.71 23.12
N ASP A 126 5.89 27.43 22.02
CA ASP A 126 4.67 27.25 21.22
C ASP A 126 4.66 25.91 20.47
N ARG A 127 5.81 25.44 19.98
CA ARG A 127 5.94 24.09 19.39
C ARG A 127 5.63 22.98 20.40
N THR A 128 6.12 23.12 21.63
CA THR A 128 5.87 22.18 22.72
C THR A 128 4.40 22.17 23.12
N ARG A 129 3.76 23.34 23.16
CA ARG A 129 2.32 23.48 23.43
C ARG A 129 1.50 22.81 22.32
N SER A 130 1.83 23.10 21.06
CA SER A 130 1.17 22.49 19.90
C SER A 130 1.29 20.95 19.88
N LEU A 131 2.45 20.41 20.24
CA LEU A 131 2.63 18.95 20.35
C LEU A 131 1.72 18.35 21.43
N ASP A 132 1.67 18.98 22.60
CA ASP A 132 0.80 18.56 23.70
C ASP A 132 -0.68 18.63 23.28
N GLU A 133 -1.08 19.68 22.56
CA GLU A 133 -2.44 19.82 22.02
C GLU A 133 -2.81 18.69 21.04
N HIS A 134 -1.90 18.27 20.16
CA HIS A 134 -2.15 17.14 19.25
C HIS A 134 -2.26 15.82 20.00
N CYS A 135 -1.36 15.52 20.94
CA CYS A 135 -1.38 14.26 21.68
C CYS A 135 -2.52 14.17 22.71
N CYS A 136 -2.88 15.28 23.36
CA CYS A 136 -3.97 15.33 24.34
C CYS A 136 -5.33 14.95 23.73
N ARG A 137 -5.58 15.24 22.45
CA ARG A 137 -6.83 14.87 21.73
C ARG A 137 -7.11 13.37 21.79
N TYR A 138 -6.06 12.56 21.81
CA TYR A 138 -6.15 11.11 21.71
C TYR A 138 -5.95 10.40 23.05
N SER A 139 -5.51 11.11 24.09
CA SER A 139 -5.07 10.53 25.36
C SER A 139 -6.13 9.66 26.05
N LYS A 140 -7.42 9.99 25.95
CA LYS A 140 -8.49 9.16 26.54
C LYS A 140 -8.63 7.82 25.82
N VAL A 141 -8.68 7.86 24.49
CA VAL A 141 -8.89 6.66 23.64
C VAL A 141 -7.63 5.81 23.56
N ALA A 142 -6.45 6.44 23.62
CA ALA A 142 -5.18 5.77 23.58
C ALA A 142 -5.05 4.73 24.69
N ARG A 143 -5.56 4.99 25.91
CA ARG A 143 -5.47 4.06 27.06
C ARG A 143 -5.92 2.63 26.74
N ASP A 144 -6.93 2.48 25.88
CA ASP A 144 -7.44 1.17 25.46
C ASP A 144 -6.43 0.37 24.60
N PHE A 145 -5.39 1.04 24.10
CA PHE A 145 -4.34 0.51 23.23
C PHE A 145 -2.96 0.42 23.90
N GLU A 146 -2.87 0.52 25.23
CA GLU A 146 -1.61 0.39 26.00
C GLU A 146 -0.85 -0.93 25.72
N HIS A 147 -1.58 -1.98 25.37
CA HIS A 147 -1.04 -3.30 25.04
C HIS A 147 -0.31 -3.34 23.68
N LEU A 148 -0.45 -2.30 22.84
CA LEU A 148 0.13 -2.27 21.49
C LEU A 148 1.54 -1.68 21.52
N SER A 149 2.55 -2.52 21.34
CA SER A 149 3.94 -2.07 21.24
C SER A 149 4.24 -1.45 19.87
N LEU A 150 5.19 -0.50 19.84
CA LEU A 150 5.66 0.07 18.56
C LEU A 150 6.34 -0.94 17.65
N LYS A 151 6.90 -2.02 18.20
CA LYS A 151 7.42 -3.12 17.39
C LYS A 151 6.31 -3.83 16.62
N ASN A 152 5.20 -4.13 17.29
CA ASN A 152 4.04 -4.75 16.63
C ASN A 152 3.46 -3.82 15.56
N VAL A 153 3.45 -2.51 15.82
CA VAL A 153 3.05 -1.49 14.84
C VAL A 153 3.98 -1.51 13.64
N TYR A 154 5.30 -1.49 13.86
CA TYR A 154 6.30 -1.55 12.80
C TYR A 154 6.09 -2.79 11.91
N ASP A 155 6.00 -3.98 12.52
CA ASP A 155 5.82 -5.24 11.81
C ASP A 155 4.51 -5.24 11.00
N THR A 156 3.43 -4.67 11.56
CA THR A 156 2.14 -4.53 10.87
C THR A 156 2.23 -3.57 9.69
N VAL A 157 2.84 -2.40 9.87
CA VAL A 157 3.02 -1.41 8.80
C VAL A 157 3.87 -1.99 7.68
N ALA A 158 4.97 -2.69 8.00
CA ALA A 158 5.82 -3.32 7.01
C ALA A 158 5.08 -4.40 6.20
N SER A 159 4.25 -5.21 6.86
CA SER A 159 3.42 -6.21 6.19
C SER A 159 2.39 -5.56 5.26
N LEU A 160 1.69 -4.52 5.71
CA LEU A 160 0.70 -3.79 4.89
C LEU A 160 1.36 -3.06 3.71
N ALA A 161 2.53 -2.44 3.93
CA ALA A 161 3.29 -1.78 2.87
C ALA A 161 3.70 -2.78 1.78
N LYS A 162 4.15 -3.97 2.16
CA LYS A 162 4.48 -5.05 1.23
C LYS A 162 3.26 -5.51 0.43
N GLN A 163 2.12 -5.74 1.11
CA GLN A 163 0.87 -6.12 0.45
C GLN A 163 0.43 -5.07 -0.58
N ARG A 164 0.45 -3.79 -0.21
CA ARG A 164 0.08 -2.69 -1.11
C ARG A 164 0.98 -2.59 -2.33
N GLU A 165 2.28 -2.85 -2.18
CA GLU A 165 3.21 -2.90 -3.30
C GLU A 165 2.94 -4.08 -4.23
N GLU A 166 2.62 -5.25 -3.69
CA GLU A 166 2.20 -6.42 -4.47
C GLU A 166 0.89 -6.14 -5.24
N GLU A 167 -0.11 -5.53 -4.59
CA GLU A 167 -1.36 -5.11 -5.23
C GLU A 167 -1.13 -4.12 -6.37
N ARG A 168 -0.25 -3.11 -6.18
CA ARG A 168 0.13 -2.17 -7.24
C ARG A 168 0.80 -2.86 -8.41
N LYS A 169 1.68 -3.82 -8.17
CA LYS A 169 2.33 -4.61 -9.23
C LYS A 169 1.29 -5.42 -10.01
N ILE A 170 0.36 -6.07 -9.31
CA ILE A 170 -0.74 -6.81 -9.93
C ILE A 170 -1.59 -5.85 -10.76
N GLU A 171 -1.99 -4.70 -10.23
CA GLU A 171 -2.83 -3.74 -10.96
C GLU A 171 -2.11 -3.15 -12.18
N LYS A 172 -0.81 -2.89 -12.09
CA LYS A 172 0.01 -2.45 -13.25
C LYS A 172 0.08 -3.50 -14.36
N ILE A 173 0.01 -4.78 -14.01
CA ILE A 173 -0.02 -5.90 -14.95
C ILE A 173 -1.43 -6.09 -15.55
N TRP A 174 -2.48 -5.95 -14.74
CA TRP A 174 -3.86 -6.23 -15.15
C TRP A 174 -4.55 -5.06 -15.86
N SER A 175 -4.29 -3.81 -15.46
CA SER A 175 -4.96 -2.62 -16.01
C SER A 175 -4.84 -2.49 -17.53
N PRO A 176 -3.68 -2.73 -18.20
CA PRO A 176 -3.61 -2.63 -19.65
C PRO A 176 -4.57 -3.60 -20.34
N TYR A 177 -4.72 -4.81 -19.82
CA TYR A 177 -5.67 -5.78 -20.34
C TYR A 177 -7.12 -5.40 -20.01
N ARG A 178 -7.44 -5.24 -18.73
CA ARG A 178 -8.79 -5.01 -18.20
C ARG A 178 -9.45 -3.75 -18.79
N ASP A 179 -8.69 -2.67 -18.85
CA ASP A 179 -9.23 -1.36 -19.24
C ASP A 179 -9.45 -1.28 -20.75
N ASN A 180 -8.65 -2.02 -21.53
CA ASN A 180 -8.69 -2.00 -22.99
C ASN A 180 -9.48 -3.18 -23.61
N ILE A 181 -10.22 -3.98 -22.83
CA ILE A 181 -11.06 -5.09 -23.36
C ILE A 181 -11.96 -4.64 -24.52
N GLU A 182 -12.59 -3.47 -24.40
CA GLU A 182 -13.49 -2.93 -25.42
C GLU A 182 -12.74 -2.58 -26.72
N LEU A 183 -11.58 -1.94 -26.59
CA LEU A 183 -10.72 -1.62 -27.73
C LEU A 183 -10.23 -2.89 -28.43
N LEU A 184 -9.75 -3.87 -27.65
CA LEU A 184 -9.28 -5.16 -28.14
C LEU A 184 -10.40 -5.91 -28.87
N TYR A 185 -11.62 -5.91 -28.33
CA TYR A 185 -12.76 -6.57 -28.96
C TYR A 185 -13.27 -5.85 -30.21
N LYS A 186 -13.26 -4.51 -30.20
CA LYS A 186 -13.61 -3.69 -31.38
C LYS A 186 -12.73 -4.03 -32.58
N HIS A 187 -11.42 -4.24 -32.35
CA HIS A 187 -10.42 -4.56 -33.37
C HIS A 187 -10.08 -6.05 -33.46
N ARG A 188 -10.97 -6.93 -32.98
CA ARG A 188 -10.69 -8.37 -32.89
C ARG A 188 -10.31 -9.00 -34.23
N GLU A 189 -10.93 -8.59 -35.34
CA GLU A 189 -10.67 -9.18 -36.66
C GLU A 189 -9.25 -8.86 -37.14
N GLU A 190 -8.78 -7.64 -36.88
CA GLU A 190 -7.39 -7.21 -37.15
C GLU A 190 -6.42 -8.02 -36.28
N ILE A 191 -6.66 -8.09 -34.97
CA ILE A 191 -5.81 -8.84 -34.03
C ILE A 191 -5.74 -10.33 -34.41
N LEU A 192 -6.86 -10.94 -34.82
CA LEU A 192 -6.91 -12.35 -35.21
C LEU A 192 -6.29 -12.61 -36.58
N THR A 193 -6.22 -11.61 -37.46
CA THR A 193 -5.53 -11.70 -38.76
C THR A 193 -4.01 -11.66 -38.57
N HIS A 194 -3.53 -10.82 -37.66
CA HIS A 194 -2.11 -10.73 -37.30
C HIS A 194 -1.74 -11.81 -36.28
N LYS A 195 -1.19 -12.94 -36.75
CA LYS A 195 -0.86 -14.09 -35.88
C LYS A 195 0.06 -13.75 -34.72
N ASP A 196 1.04 -12.87 -34.93
CA ASP A 196 1.94 -12.33 -33.90
C ASP A 196 1.18 -11.52 -32.83
N TRP A 197 0.09 -10.83 -33.21
CA TRP A 197 -0.76 -10.10 -32.27
C TRP A 197 -1.70 -11.05 -31.53
N ALA A 198 -2.30 -12.00 -32.23
CA ALA A 198 -3.18 -13.00 -31.62
C ALA A 198 -2.46 -13.80 -30.51
N MET A 199 -1.15 -14.02 -30.65
CA MET A 199 -0.31 -14.73 -29.70
C MET A 199 0.24 -13.86 -28.56
N ALA A 200 -0.15 -12.59 -28.44
CA ALA A 200 0.27 -11.76 -27.31
C ALA A 200 -0.32 -12.28 -25.98
N ALA A 201 0.55 -12.54 -25.00
CA ALA A 201 0.16 -13.05 -23.70
C ALA A 201 -0.64 -12.02 -22.88
N ILE A 202 -1.67 -12.51 -22.20
CA ILE A 202 -2.50 -11.74 -21.25
C ILE A 202 -2.18 -12.16 -19.80
N PRO A 203 -2.49 -11.32 -18.79
CA PRO A 203 -2.10 -11.59 -17.41
C PRO A 203 -2.92 -12.69 -16.69
N LEU A 204 -3.86 -13.32 -17.40
CA LEU A 204 -4.67 -14.40 -16.86
C LEU A 204 -3.81 -15.65 -16.59
N LYS A 205 -3.96 -16.22 -15.38
CA LYS A 205 -3.39 -17.51 -15.01
C LYS A 205 -4.51 -18.41 -14.53
N VAL A 206 -4.62 -19.60 -15.13
CA VAL A 206 -5.66 -20.57 -14.80
C VAL A 206 -5.00 -21.84 -14.29
N TYR A 207 -5.46 -22.33 -13.14
CA TYR A 207 -4.97 -23.58 -12.59
C TYR A 207 -5.14 -24.73 -13.61
N MET A 208 -4.10 -25.57 -13.76
CA MET A 208 -3.96 -26.63 -14.78
C MET A 208 -3.69 -26.18 -16.24
N VAL A 209 -3.73 -24.88 -16.54
CA VAL A 209 -3.31 -24.37 -17.85
C VAL A 209 -1.87 -23.88 -17.74
N GLN A 210 -0.92 -24.68 -18.24
CA GLN A 210 0.51 -24.41 -18.06
C GLN A 210 1.07 -23.33 -19.01
N LEU A 211 0.48 -23.19 -20.19
CA LEU A 211 0.92 -22.21 -21.18
C LEU A 211 0.36 -20.83 -20.88
N PRO A 212 1.09 -19.74 -21.22
CA PRO A 212 0.54 -18.39 -21.23
C PRO A 212 -0.78 -18.36 -21.99
N ILE A 213 -1.74 -17.58 -21.49
CA ILE A 213 -3.01 -17.39 -22.19
C ILE A 213 -2.84 -16.22 -23.15
N HIS A 214 -3.24 -16.40 -24.40
CA HIS A 214 -3.09 -15.37 -25.44
C HIS A 214 -4.40 -14.61 -25.69
N ILE A 215 -4.27 -13.35 -26.12
CA ILE A 215 -5.44 -12.48 -26.37
C ILE A 215 -6.33 -13.04 -27.49
N GLY A 216 -5.74 -13.64 -28.52
CA GLY A 216 -6.48 -14.24 -29.64
C GLY A 216 -7.42 -15.36 -29.17
N THR A 217 -7.03 -16.14 -28.16
CA THR A 217 -7.88 -17.18 -27.57
C THR A 217 -9.13 -16.58 -26.96
N MET A 218 -8.97 -15.51 -26.15
CA MET A 218 -10.11 -14.83 -25.53
C MET A 218 -11.02 -14.20 -26.58
N LEU A 219 -10.45 -13.55 -27.61
CA LEU A 219 -11.21 -12.93 -28.69
C LEU A 219 -12.02 -13.95 -29.50
N LYS A 220 -11.45 -15.10 -29.85
CA LYS A 220 -12.17 -16.19 -30.52
C LYS A 220 -13.35 -16.68 -29.67
N LEU A 221 -13.12 -16.89 -28.37
CA LEU A 221 -14.17 -17.38 -27.45
C LEU A 221 -15.29 -16.35 -27.24
N TRP A 222 -14.96 -15.06 -27.12
CA TRP A 222 -15.96 -14.00 -26.98
C TRP A 222 -16.73 -13.75 -28.28
N ALA A 223 -16.07 -13.80 -29.43
CA ALA A 223 -16.72 -13.64 -30.75
C ALA A 223 -17.74 -14.76 -31.01
N ASN A 224 -17.45 -15.98 -30.54
CA ASN A 224 -18.35 -17.13 -30.65
C ASN A 224 -19.41 -17.20 -29.54
N GLU A 225 -19.50 -16.16 -28.69
CA GLU A 225 -20.37 -16.13 -27.52
C GLU A 225 -20.28 -17.39 -26.65
N ASP A 226 -19.07 -17.92 -26.47
CA ASP A 226 -18.88 -19.18 -25.77
C ASP A 226 -19.51 -19.12 -24.37
N LYS A 227 -20.36 -20.11 -24.07
CA LYS A 227 -21.16 -20.12 -22.83
C LYS A 227 -20.32 -20.17 -21.55
N TRP A 228 -19.07 -20.62 -21.65
CA TRP A 228 -18.13 -20.70 -20.53
C TRP A 228 -17.27 -19.44 -20.40
N LEU A 229 -17.14 -18.64 -21.45
CA LEU A 229 -16.37 -17.38 -21.42
C LEU A 229 -17.25 -16.13 -21.54
N THR A 230 -18.57 -16.30 -21.45
CA THR A 230 -19.54 -15.21 -21.35
C THR A 230 -20.44 -15.35 -20.11
N HIS A 231 -20.99 -14.23 -19.66
CA HIS A 231 -21.92 -14.14 -18.53
C HIS A 231 -23.13 -13.26 -18.89
N PRO A 232 -24.36 -13.57 -18.46
CA PRO A 232 -25.51 -12.69 -18.69
C PRO A 232 -25.30 -11.30 -18.07
N CYS A 233 -25.52 -10.24 -18.83
CA CYS A 233 -25.49 -8.87 -18.33
C CYS A 233 -26.90 -8.35 -18.06
N VAL A 234 -27.03 -7.43 -17.10
CA VAL A 234 -28.29 -6.74 -16.79
C VAL A 234 -28.86 -5.93 -17.96
N CYS A 235 -28.04 -5.57 -18.95
CA CYS A 235 -28.49 -4.90 -20.18
C CYS A 235 -29.06 -5.86 -21.25
N GLY A 236 -29.21 -7.14 -20.92
CA GLY A 236 -29.71 -8.18 -21.83
C GLY A 236 -28.65 -8.80 -22.76
N HIS A 237 -27.47 -8.20 -22.86
CA HIS A 237 -26.37 -8.72 -23.67
C HIS A 237 -25.46 -9.67 -22.89
N LYS A 238 -24.54 -10.33 -23.59
CA LYS A 238 -23.47 -11.12 -22.96
C LYS A 238 -22.32 -10.19 -22.53
N ALA A 239 -21.87 -10.37 -21.29
CA ALA A 239 -20.63 -9.81 -20.78
C ALA A 239 -19.49 -10.81 -20.98
N PHE A 240 -18.31 -10.31 -21.29
CA PHE A 240 -17.12 -11.11 -21.49
C PHE A 240 -16.46 -11.43 -20.17
N ILE A 241 -16.24 -12.71 -19.89
CA ILE A 241 -15.44 -13.14 -18.75
C ILE A 241 -13.97 -12.97 -19.15
N TYR A 242 -13.26 -12.09 -18.44
CA TYR A 242 -11.86 -11.78 -18.71
C TYR A 242 -10.91 -12.35 -17.65
N SER A 243 -11.44 -12.77 -16.52
CA SER A 243 -10.68 -13.47 -15.49
C SER A 243 -11.56 -14.48 -14.77
N PHE A 244 -10.97 -15.61 -14.41
CA PHE A 244 -11.64 -16.59 -13.56
C PHE A 244 -10.63 -17.39 -12.74
N ALA A 245 -11.04 -17.78 -11.53
CA ALA A 245 -10.28 -18.63 -10.63
C ALA A 245 -11.25 -19.57 -9.91
N GLY A 246 -10.85 -20.82 -9.70
CA GLY A 246 -11.70 -21.81 -9.08
C GLY A 246 -10.92 -23.05 -8.67
N SER A 247 -11.62 -23.99 -8.04
CA SER A 247 -11.06 -25.27 -7.64
C SER A 247 -11.62 -26.38 -8.53
N PRO A 248 -10.78 -27.26 -9.09
CA PRO A 248 -11.23 -28.48 -9.77
C PRO A 248 -12.13 -29.35 -8.89
N LEU A 249 -11.90 -29.34 -7.58
CA LEU A 249 -12.57 -30.22 -6.63
C LEU A 249 -13.99 -29.75 -6.32
N SER A 250 -14.18 -28.44 -6.16
CA SER A 250 -15.51 -27.88 -5.85
C SER A 250 -16.31 -27.53 -7.10
N GLY A 251 -15.65 -27.34 -8.26
CA GLY A 251 -16.29 -26.87 -9.49
C GLY A 251 -16.69 -25.38 -9.49
N THR A 252 -16.77 -24.78 -8.30
CA THR A 252 -17.03 -23.36 -8.07
C THR A 252 -15.93 -22.48 -8.69
N THR A 253 -16.38 -21.40 -9.32
CA THR A 253 -15.54 -20.45 -10.04
C THR A 253 -15.94 -19.03 -9.66
N SER A 254 -14.96 -18.26 -9.20
CA SER A 254 -15.04 -16.80 -9.17
C SER A 254 -14.72 -16.27 -10.56
N ILE A 255 -15.61 -15.46 -11.13
CA ILE A 255 -15.42 -14.82 -12.44
C ILE A 255 -15.40 -13.30 -12.30
N SER A 256 -14.60 -12.64 -13.12
CA SER A 256 -14.69 -11.21 -13.39
C SER A 256 -15.10 -11.01 -14.85
N TYR A 257 -16.09 -10.14 -15.07
CA TYR A 257 -16.65 -9.91 -16.39
C TYR A 257 -16.79 -8.42 -16.70
N LYS A 258 -16.81 -8.09 -18.00
CA LYS A 258 -17.06 -6.75 -18.52
C LYS A 258 -18.01 -6.81 -19.71
N CYS A 259 -19.07 -6.01 -19.70
CA CYS A 259 -19.99 -5.90 -20.82
C CYS A 259 -19.58 -4.75 -21.72
N VAL A 260 -19.29 -5.04 -22.98
CA VAL A 260 -18.89 -4.03 -23.98
C VAL A 260 -20.07 -3.18 -24.49
N HIS A 261 -21.32 -3.58 -24.19
CA HIS A 261 -22.53 -2.85 -24.60
C HIS A 261 -22.95 -1.78 -23.60
N CYS A 262 -22.81 -2.05 -22.29
CA CYS A 262 -23.20 -1.10 -21.25
C CYS A 262 -22.01 -0.66 -20.37
N HIS A 263 -20.79 -1.07 -20.72
CA HIS A 263 -19.51 -0.71 -20.08
C HIS A 263 -19.40 -1.10 -18.59
N LYS A 264 -20.37 -1.88 -18.07
CA LYS A 264 -20.37 -2.32 -16.67
C LYS A 264 -19.45 -3.52 -16.51
N GLN A 265 -18.68 -3.50 -15.42
CA GLN A 265 -17.86 -4.61 -14.96
C GLN A 265 -18.40 -5.15 -13.63
N GLY A 266 -18.11 -6.41 -13.35
CA GLY A 266 -18.57 -7.05 -12.12
C GLY A 266 -17.83 -8.35 -11.82
N ASN A 267 -18.16 -8.93 -10.65
CA ASN A 267 -17.69 -10.24 -10.22
C ASN A 267 -18.89 -11.12 -9.90
N ALA A 268 -18.77 -12.43 -10.10
CA ALA A 268 -19.79 -13.41 -9.74
C ALA A 268 -19.18 -14.75 -9.34
N GLN A 269 -19.93 -15.54 -8.58
CA GLN A 269 -19.65 -16.95 -8.31
C GLN A 269 -20.54 -17.82 -9.20
N VAL A 270 -19.94 -18.73 -9.93
CA VAL A 270 -20.61 -19.61 -10.91
C VAL A 270 -19.96 -20.99 -10.90
N ASP A 271 -20.62 -21.99 -11.48
CA ASP A 271 -20.05 -23.33 -11.62
C ASP A 271 -19.25 -23.50 -12.92
N GLY A 272 -18.61 -24.67 -13.05
CA GLY A 272 -18.01 -25.13 -14.30
C GLY A 272 -16.54 -24.76 -14.49
N PHE A 273 -15.75 -24.69 -13.41
CA PHE A 273 -14.31 -24.36 -13.49
C PHE A 273 -13.57 -25.23 -14.53
N LEU A 274 -13.73 -26.55 -14.46
CA LEU A 274 -13.07 -27.49 -15.36
C LEU A 274 -13.49 -27.30 -16.82
N CYS A 275 -14.77 -27.02 -17.08
CA CYS A 275 -15.25 -26.76 -18.43
C CYS A 275 -14.64 -25.47 -19.00
N ARG A 276 -14.55 -24.40 -18.20
CA ARG A 276 -13.89 -23.14 -18.60
C ARG A 276 -12.42 -23.36 -18.92
N ALA A 277 -11.69 -24.05 -18.03
CA ALA A 277 -10.28 -24.35 -18.22
C ALA A 277 -10.03 -25.22 -19.46
N HIS A 278 -10.87 -26.23 -19.69
CA HIS A 278 -10.78 -27.11 -20.86
C HIS A 278 -11.07 -26.35 -22.16
N THR A 279 -12.17 -25.60 -22.24
CA THR A 279 -12.51 -24.78 -23.41
C THR A 279 -11.37 -23.82 -23.75
N LEU A 280 -10.84 -23.13 -22.74
CA LEU A 280 -9.70 -22.24 -22.91
C LEU A 280 -8.46 -22.97 -23.44
N ALA A 281 -8.11 -24.13 -22.87
CA ALA A 281 -6.94 -24.92 -23.27
C ALA A 281 -7.05 -25.43 -24.72
N VAL A 282 -8.22 -25.91 -25.14
CA VAL A 282 -8.46 -26.41 -26.50
C VAL A 282 -8.31 -25.29 -27.53
N THR A 283 -9.02 -24.17 -27.33
CA THR A 283 -8.94 -23.03 -28.27
C THR A 283 -7.53 -22.44 -28.32
N GLN A 284 -6.82 -22.44 -27.20
CA GLN A 284 -5.42 -22.03 -27.17
C GLN A 284 -4.52 -22.97 -27.96
N GLN A 285 -4.70 -24.29 -27.83
CA GLN A 285 -3.91 -25.26 -28.57
C GLN A 285 -4.13 -25.14 -30.09
N GLU A 286 -5.35 -24.88 -30.53
CA GLU A 286 -5.66 -24.61 -31.93
C GLU A 286 -4.96 -23.34 -32.44
N LEU A 287 -5.05 -22.24 -31.67
CA LEU A 287 -4.37 -20.99 -32.02
C LEU A 287 -2.85 -21.16 -32.09
N SER A 288 -2.24 -21.87 -31.14
CA SER A 288 -0.80 -22.12 -31.13
C SER A 288 -0.32 -22.92 -32.33
N LYS A 289 -1.13 -23.88 -32.83
CA LYS A 289 -0.79 -24.64 -34.05
C LYS A 289 -0.79 -23.74 -35.29
N GLU A 290 -1.72 -22.79 -35.37
CA GLU A 290 -1.81 -21.84 -36.48
C GLU A 290 -0.63 -20.85 -36.52
N ALA A 291 0.02 -20.61 -35.38
CA ALA A 291 1.07 -19.63 -35.18
C ALA A 291 2.44 -20.23 -34.84
N GLU A 292 2.67 -21.51 -35.15
CA GLU A 292 3.94 -22.19 -34.88
C GLU A 292 5.12 -21.45 -35.52
N GLY A 293 6.16 -21.17 -34.72
CA GLY A 293 7.36 -20.45 -35.16
C GLY A 293 7.24 -18.93 -35.24
N ILE A 294 6.11 -18.33 -34.82
CA ILE A 294 5.90 -16.88 -34.83
C ILE A 294 6.28 -16.28 -33.47
N GLU A 295 7.11 -15.23 -33.49
CA GLU A 295 7.42 -14.44 -32.31
C GLU A 295 6.28 -13.44 -32.04
N ALA A 296 5.65 -13.53 -30.87
CA ALA A 296 4.52 -12.69 -30.50
C ALA A 296 4.99 -11.31 -30.00
N ILE A 297 4.26 -10.26 -30.37
CA ILE A 297 4.44 -8.94 -29.76
C ILE A 297 3.74 -8.88 -28.40
N THR A 298 4.05 -7.87 -27.60
CA THR A 298 3.42 -7.68 -26.30
C THR A 298 2.00 -7.10 -26.43
N LEU A 299 1.15 -7.39 -25.44
CA LEU A 299 -0.19 -6.79 -25.36
C LEU A 299 -0.13 -5.25 -25.36
N LYS A 300 0.91 -4.67 -24.78
CA LYS A 300 1.11 -3.22 -24.76
C LYS A 300 1.35 -2.69 -26.19
N GLU A 301 2.19 -3.35 -26.97
CA GLU A 301 2.46 -2.96 -28.35
C GLU A 301 1.21 -3.04 -29.22
N ILE A 302 0.36 -4.06 -29.03
CA ILE A 302 -0.96 -4.12 -29.69
C ILE A 302 -1.80 -2.90 -29.34
N ILE A 303 -1.96 -2.60 -28.04
CA ILE A 303 -2.78 -1.48 -27.57
C ILE A 303 -2.25 -0.15 -28.13
N ASP A 304 -0.93 0.04 -28.13
CA ASP A 304 -0.29 1.24 -28.66
C ASP A 304 -0.50 1.38 -30.18
N ASN A 305 -0.42 0.28 -30.93
CA ASN A 305 -0.70 0.25 -32.38
C ASN A 305 -2.16 0.61 -32.66
N LEU A 306 -3.12 -0.04 -31.98
CA LEU A 306 -4.55 0.22 -32.17
C LEU A 306 -4.95 1.66 -31.82
N LYS A 307 -4.29 2.28 -30.84
CA LYS A 307 -4.54 3.68 -30.47
C LYS A 307 -3.97 4.70 -31.45
N ARG A 308 -2.97 4.33 -32.26
CA ARG A 308 -2.42 5.21 -33.31
C ARG A 308 -3.28 5.22 -34.57
N THR A 309 -4.04 4.15 -34.81
CA THR A 309 -4.89 3.98 -35.99
C THR A 309 -6.31 4.54 -35.79
N ASN A 310 -6.68 5.00 -34.58
CA ASN A 310 -7.93 5.73 -34.28
C ASN A 310 -7.65 7.20 -34.00
#